data_AF-A0AB73TMR2-F1
#
_entry.id   AF-A0AB73TMR2-F1
#
_cell.length_a   1.000
_cell.length_b   1.000
_cell.length_c   1.000
_cell.angle_alpha   90.00
_cell.angle_beta   90.00
_cell.angle_gamma   90.00
#
_symmetry.space_group_name_H-M   'P 1'
#
loop_
_entity.id
_entity.type
_entity.pdbx_description
1 polymer ?
#
loop_
_entity_poly.entity_id
_entity_poly.type
_entity_poly.pdbx_seq_one_letter_code
_entity_poly.pdbx_strand_id
1 'polypeptide(L)'
;DCIFTGLFSINTNESSWNLSTWIHNIGSGLGYAGFLLFPLLLVLLYRQSGQGTLSHFYLVLTVISLLIAGLYGLARIPSISQFAFFKQLGFFQRLSFFFNYLGSMIFGVLTRLE
;
A
#
# COMPACT_ATOMS: atom_id res chain seq x y z
N ASP A 1 -4.15 -9.80 -11.62
CA ASP A 1 -4.09 -9.18 -10.29
C ASP A 1 -4.03 -7.65 -10.46
N CYS A 2 -5.18 -6.99 -10.53
CA CYS A 2 -5.38 -5.74 -11.29
C CYS A 2 -4.86 -4.45 -10.61
N ILE A 3 -4.54 -4.52 -9.31
CA ILE A 3 -4.18 -3.35 -8.50
C ILE A 3 -2.84 -2.72 -8.91
N PHE A 4 -1.89 -3.52 -9.39
CA PHE A 4 -0.59 -3.00 -9.87
C PHE A 4 -0.37 -3.11 -11.38
N THR A 5 -1.34 -3.55 -12.18
CA THR A 5 -1.29 -3.26 -13.62
C THR A 5 -1.29 -1.75 -13.86
N GLY A 6 -1.93 -0.95 -12.98
CA GLY A 6 -1.86 0.51 -13.06
C GLY A 6 -0.55 1.14 -12.58
N LEU A 7 0.21 0.47 -11.70
CA LEU A 7 1.41 1.02 -11.05
C LEU A 7 2.74 0.45 -11.59
N PHE A 8 2.75 -0.81 -12.04
CA PHE A 8 3.95 -1.55 -12.49
C PHE A 8 3.65 -2.52 -13.64
N SER A 9 2.86 -2.14 -14.65
CA SER A 9 2.57 -3.03 -15.79
C SER A 9 3.85 -3.42 -16.56
N ILE A 10 4.33 -4.64 -16.34
CA ILE A 10 5.37 -5.33 -17.13
C ILE A 10 4.68 -6.33 -18.10
N ASN A 11 3.61 -5.91 -18.77
CA ASN A 11 3.03 -6.66 -19.89
C ASN A 11 3.14 -5.79 -21.15
N THR A 12 4.12 -6.11 -21.99
CA THR A 12 4.40 -5.43 -23.26
C THR A 12 3.66 -6.04 -24.46
N ASN A 13 2.66 -6.91 -24.27
CA ASN A 13 2.14 -7.73 -25.37
C ASN A 13 0.61 -7.93 -25.44
N GLU A 14 -0.22 -7.07 -24.84
CA GLU A 14 -1.66 -7.11 -25.11
C GLU A 14 -2.22 -5.73 -25.48
N SER A 15 -2.81 -5.69 -26.66
CA SER A 15 -3.33 -4.55 -27.41
C SER A 15 -4.36 -3.72 -26.65
N SER A 16 -4.23 -2.40 -26.73
CA SER A 16 -5.20 -1.34 -26.37
C SER A 16 -5.96 -1.54 -25.04
N TRP A 17 -5.56 -0.81 -24.00
CA TRP A 17 -6.38 -0.69 -22.80
C TRP A 17 -7.73 -0.04 -23.16
N ASN A 18 -8.81 -0.80 -23.04
CA ASN A 18 -10.15 -0.22 -23.17
C ASN A 18 -10.43 0.68 -21.95
N LEU A 19 -11.29 1.70 -22.09
CA LEU A 19 -11.50 2.74 -21.07
C LEU A 19 -11.83 2.17 -19.68
N SER A 20 -12.64 1.09 -19.64
CA SER A 20 -12.97 0.37 -18.40
C SER A 20 -11.73 -0.19 -17.69
N THR A 21 -10.86 -0.90 -18.42
CA THR A 21 -9.58 -1.44 -17.90
C THR A 21 -8.64 -0.35 -17.43
N TRP A 22 -8.60 0.79 -18.12
CA TRP A 22 -7.79 1.93 -17.72
C TRP A 22 -8.27 2.51 -16.39
N ILE A 23 -9.57 2.82 -16.26
CA ILE A 23 -10.16 3.33 -15.02
C ILE A 23 -9.94 2.35 -13.88
N HIS A 24 -10.16 1.05 -14.12
CA HIS A 24 -10.00 0.02 -13.11
C HIS A 24 -8.55 -0.09 -12.61
N ASN A 25 -7.57 -0.11 -13.51
CA ASN A 25 -6.15 -0.24 -13.15
C ASN A 25 -5.62 1.03 -12.45
N ILE A 26 -5.92 2.21 -13.00
CA ILE A 26 -5.49 3.49 -12.41
C ILE A 26 -6.19 3.74 -11.08
N GLY A 27 -7.51 3.53 -11.02
CA GLY A 27 -8.29 3.70 -9.80
C GLY A 27 -7.82 2.78 -8.68
N SER A 28 -7.53 1.52 -8.99
CA SER A 28 -6.99 0.58 -8.01
C SER A 28 -5.58 0.98 -7.54
N GLY A 29 -4.73 1.45 -8.46
CA GLY A 29 -3.38 1.93 -8.13
C GLY A 29 -3.39 3.17 -7.26
N LEU A 30 -4.20 4.17 -7.61
CA LEU A 30 -4.39 5.40 -6.83
C LEU A 30 -4.98 5.11 -5.45
N GLY A 31 -6.00 4.25 -5.38
CA GLY A 31 -6.60 3.84 -4.11
C GLY A 31 -5.57 3.19 -3.19
N TYR A 32 -4.79 2.24 -3.71
CA TYR A 32 -3.73 1.60 -2.94
C TYR A 32 -2.64 2.58 -2.50
N ALA A 33 -2.19 3.47 -3.38
CA ALA A 33 -1.19 4.49 -3.05
C ALA A 33 -1.72 5.45 -1.97
N GLY A 34 -2.98 5.84 -2.04
CA GLY A 34 -3.65 6.65 -1.01
C GLY A 34 -3.63 5.97 0.35
N PHE A 35 -3.99 4.68 0.41
CA PHE A 35 -3.92 3.89 1.65
C PHE A 35 -2.49 3.72 2.18
N LEU A 36 -1.53 3.52 1.28
CA LEU A 36 -0.11 3.37 1.64
C LEU A 36 0.48 4.67 2.22
N LEU A 37 0.07 5.82 1.68
CA LEU A 37 0.54 7.14 2.10
C LEU A 37 -0.28 7.74 3.24
N PHE A 38 -1.43 7.17 3.59
CA PHE A 38 -2.29 7.68 4.65
C PHE A 38 -1.57 7.81 6.02
N PRO A 39 -0.78 6.83 6.50
CA PRO A 39 -0.01 6.98 7.73
C PRO A 39 0.99 8.14 7.67
N LEU A 40 1.55 8.44 6.50
CA LEU A 40 2.46 9.57 6.31
C LEU A 40 1.72 10.91 6.48
N LEU A 41 0.47 11.02 6.00
CA LEU A 41 -0.36 12.20 6.26
C LEU A 41 -0.57 12.41 7.77
N LEU A 42 -0.78 11.33 8.51
CA LEU A 42 -0.91 11.40 9.97
C LEU A 42 0.39 11.82 10.67
N VAL A 43 1.56 11.39 10.17
CA VAL A 43 2.85 11.90 10.66
C VAL A 43 2.89 13.42 10.59
N LEU A 44 2.52 14.00 9.44
CA LEU A 44 2.52 15.44 9.23
C LEU A 44 1.52 16.15 10.16
N LEU A 45 0.32 15.61 10.29
CA LEU A 45 -0.73 16.14 11.16
C LEU A 45 -0.27 16.18 12.62
N TYR A 46 0.20 15.06 13.17
CA TYR A 46 0.63 15.00 14.57
C TYR A 46 1.91 15.79 14.86
N ARG A 47 2.78 16.01 13.86
CA ARG A 47 3.90 16.97 14.01
C ARG A 47 3.40 18.39 14.20
N GLN A 48 2.43 18.81 13.38
CA GLN A 48 1.87 20.15 13.46
C GLN A 48 1.13 20.39 14.79
N SER A 49 0.49 19.35 15.32
CA SER A 49 -0.19 19.41 16.63
C SER A 49 0.75 19.30 17.84
N GLY A 50 2.08 19.21 17.65
CA GLY A 50 3.04 19.05 18.74
C GLY A 50 3.08 17.66 19.40
N GLN A 51 2.34 16.69 18.86
CA GLN A 51 2.21 15.34 19.41
C GLN A 51 3.32 14.42 18.89
N GLY A 52 4.55 14.66 19.33
CA GLY A 52 5.76 13.96 18.86
C GLY A 52 5.69 12.43 18.97
N THR A 53 5.10 11.90 20.04
CA THR A 53 4.95 10.45 20.25
C THR A 53 4.07 9.80 19.18
N LEU A 54 2.89 10.36 18.91
CA LEU A 54 2.00 9.84 17.87
C LEU A 54 2.59 10.03 16.48
N SER A 55 3.26 11.16 16.23
CA SER A 55 3.99 11.36 14.97
C SER A 55 5.05 10.27 14.73
N HIS A 56 5.84 9.95 15.75
CA HIS A 56 6.86 8.90 15.65
C HIS A 56 6.23 7.52 15.44
N PHE A 57 5.15 7.22 16.15
CA PHE A 57 4.38 5.99 15.98
C PHE A 57 3.88 5.80 14.54
N TYR A 58 3.23 6.82 13.96
CA TYR A 58 2.77 6.78 12.57
C TYR A 58 3.91 6.74 11.56
N LEU A 59 5.10 7.27 11.90
CA LEU A 59 6.28 7.19 11.05
C LEU A 59 6.78 5.75 10.98
N VAL A 60 6.86 5.05 12.12
CA VAL A 60 7.21 3.62 12.16
C VAL A 60 6.22 2.79 11.35
N LEU A 61 4.91 3.04 11.52
CA LEU A 61 3.86 2.40 10.70
C LEU A 61 4.06 2.66 9.21
N THR A 62 4.36 3.90 8.81
CA THR A 62 4.62 4.25 7.40
C THR A 62 5.78 3.44 6.84
N VAL A 63 6.89 3.34 7.57
CA VAL A 63 8.07 2.58 7.15
C VAL A 63 7.73 1.10 7.01
N ILE A 64 7.03 0.51 7.97
CA ILE A 64 6.62 -0.90 7.91
C ILE A 64 5.70 -1.14 6.70
N SER A 65 4.70 -0.29 6.49
CA SER A 65 3.80 -0.39 5.34
C SER A 65 4.55 -0.29 4.00
N LEU A 66 5.51 0.63 3.88
CA LEU A 66 6.34 0.75 2.68
C LEU A 66 7.22 -0.48 2.44
N LEU A 67 7.83 -1.04 3.49
CA LEU A 67 8.64 -2.25 3.38
C LEU A 67 7.80 -3.44 2.90
N ILE A 68 6.61 -3.64 3.48
CA ILE A 68 5.73 -4.75 3.12
C ILE A 68 5.13 -4.55 1.73
N ALA A 69 4.76 -3.32 1.36
CA ALA A 69 4.36 -2.97 0.01
C ALA A 69 5.48 -3.25 -1.00
N GLY A 70 6.74 -2.94 -0.63
CA GLY A 70 7.92 -3.27 -1.41
C GLY A 70 8.08 -4.79 -1.61
N LEU A 71 7.98 -5.58 -0.53
CA LEU A 71 8.02 -7.05 -0.61
C LEU A 71 6.91 -7.61 -1.50
N TYR A 72 5.71 -7.04 -1.41
CA TYR A 72 4.60 -7.42 -2.28
C TYR A 72 4.86 -7.05 -3.76
N GLY A 73 5.44 -5.87 -4.02
CA GLY A 73 5.88 -5.47 -5.35
C GLY A 73 6.93 -6.42 -5.92
N LEU A 74 7.93 -6.80 -5.11
CA LEU A 74 8.95 -7.78 -5.48
C LEU A 74 8.35 -9.16 -5.77
N ALA A 75 7.36 -9.60 -4.99
CA ALA A 75 6.66 -10.87 -5.19
C ALA A 75 5.95 -10.96 -6.55
N ARG A 76 5.66 -9.83 -7.21
CA ARG A 76 5.06 -9.80 -8.55
C ARG A 76 6.06 -9.91 -9.69
N ILE A 77 7.35 -9.69 -9.44
CA ILE A 77 8.37 -9.75 -10.49
C ILE A 77 8.54 -11.22 -10.90
N PRO A 78 8.35 -11.60 -12.17
CA PRO A 78 8.42 -13.01 -12.62
C PRO A 78 9.76 -13.69 -12.26
N SER A 79 10.86 -12.95 -12.32
CA SER A 79 12.20 -13.43 -11.95
C SER A 79 12.41 -13.63 -10.44
N ILE A 80 11.53 -13.10 -9.59
CA ILE A 80 11.60 -13.22 -8.12
C ILE A 80 10.51 -14.17 -7.61
N SER A 81 9.34 -14.20 -8.24
CA SER A 81 8.22 -15.06 -7.85
C SER A 81 8.50 -16.56 -8.01
N GLN A 82 9.56 -16.92 -8.74
CA GLN A 82 10.08 -18.30 -8.82
C GLN A 82 10.66 -18.82 -7.50
N PHE A 83 11.10 -17.93 -6.59
CA PHE A 83 11.56 -18.34 -5.27
C PHE A 83 10.39 -18.78 -4.39
N ALA A 84 10.55 -19.91 -3.68
CA ALA A 84 9.49 -20.51 -2.86
C ALA A 84 8.85 -19.53 -1.86
N PHE A 85 9.64 -18.57 -1.35
CA PHE A 85 9.19 -17.51 -0.47
C PHE A 85 8.17 -16.56 -1.13
N PHE A 86 8.42 -16.13 -2.38
CA PHE A 86 7.59 -15.17 -3.10
C PHE A 86 6.45 -15.79 -3.92
N LYS A 87 6.38 -17.13 -3.95
CA LYS A 87 5.32 -17.89 -4.63
C LYS A 87 3.92 -17.59 -4.06
N GLN A 88 3.85 -17.19 -2.79
CA GLN A 88 2.58 -16.87 -2.10
C GLN A 88 2.17 -15.40 -2.29
N LEU A 89 1.92 -14.99 -3.53
CA LEU A 89 1.57 -13.59 -3.84
C LEU A 89 0.40 -13.06 -2.99
N GLY A 90 -0.67 -13.86 -2.83
CA GLY A 90 -1.85 -13.48 -2.06
C GLY A 90 -1.62 -13.33 -0.55
N PHE A 91 -0.52 -13.87 -0.02
CA PHE A 91 -0.11 -13.63 1.37
C PHE A 91 0.47 -12.22 1.52
N PHE A 92 1.46 -11.85 0.69
CA PHE A 92 2.07 -10.52 0.71
C PHE A 92 1.06 -9.41 0.42
N GLN A 93 0.09 -9.67 -0.47
CA GLN A 93 -1.01 -8.75 -0.73
C GLN A 93 -1.84 -8.48 0.54
N ARG A 94 -2.30 -9.54 1.23
CA ARG A 94 -3.11 -9.40 2.45
C ARG A 94 -2.32 -8.78 3.60
N LEU A 95 -1.04 -9.12 3.71
CA LEU A 95 -0.15 -8.54 4.70
C LEU A 95 0.01 -7.03 4.46
N SER A 96 0.22 -6.60 3.22
CA SER A 96 0.30 -5.18 2.88
C SER A 96 -1.01 -4.44 3.24
N PHE A 97 -2.16 -5.00 2.87
CA PHE A 97 -3.44 -4.41 3.23
C PHE A 97 -3.63 -4.29 4.74
N PHE A 98 -3.27 -5.33 5.49
CA PHE A 98 -3.40 -5.32 6.95
C PHE A 98 -2.70 -4.10 7.57
N PHE A 99 -1.45 -3.82 7.19
CA PHE A 99 -0.71 -2.67 7.73
C PHE A 99 -1.23 -1.32 7.23
N ASN A 100 -1.71 -1.26 5.98
CA ASN A 100 -2.35 -0.04 5.46
C ASN A 100 -3.66 0.29 6.20
N TYR A 101 -4.49 -0.71 6.50
CA TYR A 101 -5.73 -0.52 7.26
C TYR A 101 -5.48 -0.27 8.75
N LEU A 102 -4.42 -0.84 9.31
CA LEU A 102 -4.06 -0.70 10.72
C LEU A 102 -3.89 0.77 11.11
N GLY A 103 -3.19 1.56 10.27
CA GLY A 103 -3.01 3.00 10.52
C GLY A 103 -4.34 3.77 10.58
N SER A 104 -5.24 3.53 9.63
CA SER A 104 -6.56 4.17 9.61
C SER A 104 -7.46 3.73 10.76
N MET A 105 -7.41 2.45 11.13
CA MET A 105 -8.18 1.92 12.26
C MET A 105 -7.74 2.54 13.58
N ILE A 106 -6.42 2.61 13.83
CA ILE A 106 -5.88 3.20 15.06
C ILE A 106 -6.26 4.68 15.13
N PHE A 107 -6.15 5.42 14.03
CA PHE A 107 -6.58 6.82 13.96
C PHE A 107 -8.06 6.98 14.31
N GLY A 108 -8.94 6.14 13.76
CA GLY A 108 -10.37 6.17 14.03
C GLY A 108 -10.74 5.79 15.48
N VAL A 109 -9.94 4.97 16.15
CA VAL A 109 -10.12 4.65 17.57
C VAL A 109 -9.65 5.80 18.45
N LEU A 110 -8.47 6.36 18.19
CA LEU A 110 -7.91 7.46 18.97
C LEU A 110 -8.80 8.71 18.92
N THR A 111 -9.29 9.08 17.74
CA THR A 111 -10.18 10.24 17.56
C THR A 111 -11.58 10.08 18.16
N ARG A 112 -11.97 8.86 18.57
CA ARG A 112 -13.24 8.61 19.29
C ARG A 112 -13.08 8.66 20.82
N LEU A 113 -11.86 8.62 21.32
CA LEU A 113 -11.55 8.61 22.75
C LEU A 113 -11.20 10.01 23.28
N GLU A 114 -10.96 10.96 22.38
CA GLU A 114 -10.78 12.40 22.64
C GLU A 114 -12.13 13.14 22.60
#